data_AF-K1RS70-F1
#
_entry.id   AF-K1RS70-F1
#
_cell.length_a   1.000
_cell.length_b   1.000
_cell.length_c   1.000
_cell.angle_alpha   90.00
_cell.angle_beta   90.00
_cell.angle_gamma   90.00
#
_symmetry.space_group_name_H-M   'P 1'
#
loop_
_entity.id
_entity.type
_entity.pdbx_description
1 polymer ?
#
loop_
_entity_poly.entity_id
_entity_poly.type
_entity_poly.pdbx_seq_one_letter_code
_entity_poly.pdbx_strand_id
1 'polypeptide(L)'
;MDYKKAAQQVLDNIGGASNIVSAAHCATRLRLVIADNSKVNKKELENAEGAKGVFEAQGQLQIIFGTGIVNKVYDEFTALAGITGASKEEVKQAAASKAPWYQRAIKTLGDIFVPIIPAIVASGFLMGIMEALNFMVNNGFLNIDTSGSIY
;
A
#
# COMPACT_ATOMS: atom_id res chain seq x y z
N MET A 1 -22.92 14.72 9.23
CA MET A 1 -21.98 14.69 8.09
C MET A 1 -22.79 14.32 6.87
N ASP A 2 -22.76 15.16 5.86
CA ASP A 2 -23.42 14.90 4.58
C ASP A 2 -22.44 14.15 3.65
N TYR A 3 -22.69 12.85 3.47
CA TYR A 3 -21.81 11.98 2.68
C TYR A 3 -21.86 12.30 1.18
N LYS A 4 -23.02 12.74 0.69
CA LYS A 4 -23.20 13.13 -0.70
C LYS A 4 -22.42 14.41 -1.00
N LYS A 5 -22.48 15.38 -0.09
CA LYS A 5 -21.69 16.61 -0.19
C LYS A 5 -20.19 16.32 -0.12
N ALA A 6 -19.74 15.45 0.79
CA ALA A 6 -18.34 15.03 0.85
C ALA A 6 -17.89 14.36 -0.46
N ALA A 7 -18.70 13.45 -1.02
CA ALA A 7 -18.42 12.80 -2.29
C ALA A 7 -18.39 13.78 -3.47
N GLN A 8 -19.32 14.74 -3.52
CA GLN A 8 -19.34 15.79 -4.54
C GLN A 8 -18.09 16.68 -4.46
N GLN A 9 -17.70 17.11 -3.26
CA GLN A 9 -16.47 17.89 -3.06
C GLN A 9 -15.23 17.12 -3.52
N VAL A 10 -15.18 15.80 -3.31
CA VAL A 10 -14.09 14.98 -3.86
C VAL A 10 -14.13 14.99 -5.39
N LEU A 11 -15.31 14.76 -5.99
CA LEU A 11 -15.48 14.70 -7.44
C LEU A 11 -15.10 16.02 -8.14
N ASP A 12 -15.51 17.15 -7.58
CA ASP A 12 -15.22 18.48 -8.12
C ASP A 12 -13.73 18.78 -8.06
N ASN A 13 -13.08 18.45 -6.94
CA ASN A 13 -11.67 18.75 -6.72
C ASN A 13 -10.70 17.76 -7.39
N ILE A 14 -11.19 16.66 -7.98
CA ILE A 14 -10.38 15.78 -8.84
C ILE A 14 -10.58 16.08 -10.33
N GLY A 15 -11.35 17.09 -10.72
CA GLY A 15 -11.61 17.42 -12.12
C GLY A 15 -12.76 16.62 -12.76
N GLY A 16 -13.66 16.06 -11.93
CA GLY A 16 -14.89 15.41 -12.37
C GLY A 16 -14.75 13.92 -12.71
N ALA A 17 -15.89 13.29 -13.04
CA ALA A 17 -16.00 11.85 -13.30
C ALA A 17 -15.09 11.37 -14.44
N SER A 18 -14.94 12.21 -15.48
CA SER A 18 -14.08 11.91 -16.64
C SER A 18 -12.59 11.77 -16.28
N ASN A 19 -12.16 12.27 -15.12
CA ASN A 19 -10.78 12.18 -14.67
C ASN A 19 -10.51 10.95 -13.78
N ILE A 20 -11.51 10.09 -13.56
CA ILE A 20 -11.37 8.88 -12.76
C ILE A 20 -11.01 7.70 -13.67
N VAL A 21 -9.89 7.05 -13.38
CA VAL A 21 -9.53 5.78 -14.03
C VAL A 21 -10.12 4.61 -13.25
N SER A 22 -10.05 4.67 -11.92
CA SER A 22 -10.62 3.63 -11.05
C SER A 22 -10.79 4.15 -9.62
N ALA A 23 -11.75 3.57 -8.89
CA ALA A 23 -12.04 3.93 -7.51
C ALA A 23 -12.33 2.71 -6.64
N ALA A 24 -11.67 2.63 -5.49
CA ALA A 24 -11.92 1.63 -4.45
C ALA A 24 -11.87 2.29 -3.07
N HIS A 25 -12.29 1.57 -2.04
CA HIS A 25 -12.09 1.98 -0.65
C HIS A 25 -11.48 0.85 0.19
N CYS A 26 -10.76 1.22 1.24
CA CYS A 26 -10.36 0.31 2.32
C CYS A 26 -11.09 0.67 3.61
N ALA A 27 -10.67 0.13 4.75
CA ALA A 27 -11.36 0.35 6.02
C ALA A 27 -11.48 1.84 6.42
N THR A 28 -10.54 2.69 5.99
CA THR A 28 -10.46 4.10 6.42
C THR A 28 -10.23 5.11 5.30
N ARG A 29 -9.96 4.67 4.07
CA ARG A 29 -9.51 5.55 2.97
C ARG A 29 -10.24 5.26 1.67
N LEU A 30 -10.63 6.33 1.00
CA LEU A 30 -11.04 6.33 -0.40
C LEU A 30 -9.77 6.37 -1.26
N ARG A 31 -9.64 5.47 -2.22
CA ARG A 31 -8.47 5.31 -3.09
C ARG A 31 -8.88 5.50 -4.54
N LEU A 32 -8.29 6.50 -5.19
CA LEU A 32 -8.60 6.88 -6.55
C LEU A 32 -7.34 6.78 -7.40
N VAL A 33 -7.47 6.25 -8.61
CA VAL A 33 -6.47 6.46 -9.67
C VAL A 33 -7.04 7.50 -10.61
N ILE A 34 -6.31 8.61 -10.74
CA ILE A 34 -6.74 9.78 -11.50
C ILE A 34 -6.02 9.81 -12.85
N ALA A 35 -6.74 10.20 -13.92
CA ALA A 35 -6.22 10.25 -15.27
C ALA A 35 -5.20 11.38 -15.46
N ASP A 36 -5.46 12.54 -14.85
CA ASP A 36 -4.63 13.73 -14.89
C ASP A 36 -4.53 14.36 -13.48
N ASN A 37 -3.36 14.22 -12.86
CA ASN A 37 -3.09 14.77 -11.53
C ASN A 37 -3.01 16.31 -11.51
N SER A 38 -2.84 16.99 -12.65
CA SER A 38 -2.77 18.46 -12.70
C SER A 38 -4.12 19.11 -12.39
N LYS A 39 -5.22 18.38 -12.57
CA LYS A 39 -6.59 18.82 -12.26
C LYS A 39 -6.99 18.58 -10.81
N VAL A 40 -6.12 17.98 -10.00
CA VAL A 40 -6.40 17.64 -8.61
C VAL A 40 -6.05 18.81 -7.70
N ASN A 41 -7.05 19.37 -7.00
CA ASN A 41 -6.84 20.36 -5.97
C ASN A 41 -6.70 19.71 -4.59
N LYS A 42 -5.47 19.33 -4.23
CA LYS A 42 -5.17 18.63 -2.96
C LYS A 42 -5.53 19.46 -1.72
N LYS A 43 -5.32 20.78 -1.77
CA LYS A 43 -5.62 21.67 -0.63
C LYS A 43 -7.11 21.71 -0.32
N GLU A 44 -7.94 21.81 -1.36
CA GLU A 44 -9.40 21.78 -1.19
C GLU A 44 -9.91 20.39 -0.81
N LEU A 45 -9.26 19.31 -1.26
CA LEU A 45 -9.57 17.95 -0.82
C LEU A 45 -9.29 17.73 0.67
N GLU A 46 -8.27 18.37 1.25
CA GLU A 46 -8.01 18.32 2.69
C GLU A 46 -9.11 18.99 3.50
N ASN A 47 -9.77 20.01 2.92
CA ASN A 47 -10.89 20.73 3.52
C ASN A 47 -12.26 20.10 3.22
N ALA A 48 -12.29 19.00 2.44
CA ALA A 48 -13.54 18.31 2.14
C ALA A 48 -14.20 17.81 3.42
N GLU A 49 -15.53 17.79 3.44
CA GLU A 49 -16.30 17.46 4.64
C GLU A 49 -15.90 16.08 5.16
N GLY A 50 -15.45 16.02 6.41
CA GLY A 50 -14.99 14.82 7.12
C GLY A 50 -13.73 14.15 6.57
N ALA A 51 -13.02 14.78 5.62
CA ALA A 51 -11.66 14.40 5.29
C ALA A 51 -10.74 14.68 6.49
N LYS A 52 -9.84 13.74 6.77
CA LYS A 52 -8.82 13.83 7.83
C LYS A 52 -7.40 13.98 7.26
N GLY A 53 -7.29 14.01 5.93
CA GLY A 53 -6.03 14.13 5.21
C GLY A 53 -6.09 13.53 3.82
N VAL A 54 -5.19 13.98 2.95
CA VAL A 54 -5.08 13.56 1.55
C VAL A 54 -3.62 13.24 1.26
N PHE A 55 -3.36 12.09 0.65
CA PHE A 55 -2.00 11.63 0.35
C PHE A 55 -1.94 11.06 -1.05
N GLU A 56 -0.82 11.27 -1.75
CA GLU A 56 -0.55 10.59 -3.01
C GLU A 56 0.56 9.57 -2.79
N ALA A 57 0.25 8.30 -3.01
CA ALA A 57 1.20 7.21 -2.82
C ALA A 57 0.94 6.10 -3.82
N GLN A 58 2.01 5.55 -4.39
CA GLN A 58 1.95 4.44 -5.35
C GLN A 58 1.03 4.73 -6.56
N GLY A 59 0.98 5.97 -7.03
CA GLY A 59 0.11 6.37 -8.15
C GLY A 59 -1.39 6.44 -7.81
N GLN A 60 -1.75 6.42 -6.52
CA GLN A 60 -3.12 6.56 -6.02
C GLN A 60 -3.26 7.83 -5.19
N LEU A 61 -4.33 8.57 -5.43
CA LEU A 61 -4.82 9.62 -4.55
C LEU A 61 -5.65 8.97 -3.44
N GLN A 62 -5.25 9.17 -2.18
CA GLN A 62 -5.88 8.58 -1.00
C GLN A 62 -6.46 9.67 -0.12
N ILE A 63 -7.78 9.67 0.07
CA ILE A 63 -8.47 10.56 1.01
C ILE A 63 -8.88 9.76 2.24
N ILE A 64 -8.52 10.24 3.44
CA ILE A 64 -8.82 9.58 4.70
C ILE A 64 -10.15 10.11 5.25
N PHE A 65 -11.16 9.24 5.36
CA PHE A 65 -12.44 9.59 5.98
C PHE A 65 -12.63 8.91 7.35
N GLY A 66 -11.91 7.82 7.62
CA GLY A 66 -12.05 7.02 8.84
C GLY A 66 -13.00 5.84 8.68
N THR A 67 -13.03 5.00 9.71
CA THR A 67 -13.80 3.73 9.72
C THR A 67 -15.30 3.97 9.60
N GLY A 68 -15.96 3.19 8.74
CA GLY A 68 -17.40 3.25 8.51
C GLY A 68 -17.89 4.44 7.66
N ILE A 69 -17.29 5.63 7.83
CA ILE A 69 -17.62 6.83 7.03
C ILE A 69 -17.21 6.64 5.57
N VAL A 70 -16.03 6.07 5.34
CA VAL A 70 -15.49 5.87 3.99
C VAL A 70 -16.40 5.06 3.07
N ASN A 71 -17.11 4.05 3.61
CA ASN A 71 -18.03 3.22 2.82
C ASN A 71 -19.18 4.06 2.29
N LYS A 72 -19.79 4.87 3.16
CA LYS A 72 -20.90 5.75 2.78
C LYS A 72 -20.49 6.82 1.78
N VAL A 73 -19.31 7.41 1.96
CA VAL A 73 -18.75 8.37 0.99
C VAL A 73 -18.44 7.69 -0.35
N TYR A 74 -17.95 6.46 -0.33
CA TYR A 74 -17.67 5.69 -1.55
C TYR A 74 -18.96 5.36 -2.33
N ASP A 75 -20.02 4.95 -1.65
CA ASP A 75 -21.30 4.62 -2.28
C ASP A 75 -21.89 5.86 -2.98
N GLU A 76 -21.90 7.01 -2.30
CA GLU A 76 -22.32 8.28 -2.90
C GLU A 76 -21.38 8.72 -4.05
N PHE A 77 -20.07 8.53 -3.89
CA PHE A 77 -19.07 8.90 -4.89
C PHE A 77 -19.24 8.09 -6.17
N THR A 78 -19.41 6.77 -6.07
CA THR A 78 -19.63 5.90 -7.24
C THR A 78 -20.95 6.21 -7.93
N ALA A 79 -22.00 6.51 -7.16
CA ALA A 79 -23.29 6.95 -7.70
C ALA A 79 -23.19 8.29 -8.47
N LEU A 80 -22.51 9.29 -7.90
CA LEU A 80 -22.31 10.60 -8.53
C LEU A 80 -21.41 10.54 -9.76
N ALA A 81 -20.33 9.74 -9.68
CA ALA A 81 -19.37 9.60 -10.76
C ALA A 81 -19.84 8.68 -11.90
N GLY A 82 -20.95 7.94 -11.72
CA GLY A 82 -21.49 7.04 -12.74
C GLY A 82 -20.57 5.87 -13.06
N ILE A 83 -19.70 5.49 -12.11
CA ILE A 83 -18.74 4.38 -12.26
C ILE A 83 -19.20 3.20 -11.41
N THR A 84 -19.20 2.02 -12.00
CA THR A 84 -19.28 0.76 -11.24
C THR A 84 -17.99 0.62 -10.46
N GLY A 85 -18.09 0.53 -9.12
CA GLY A 85 -16.93 0.44 -8.23
C GLY A 85 -15.92 -0.61 -8.67
N ALA A 86 -14.63 -0.25 -8.70
CA ALA A 86 -13.55 -1.15 -9.07
C ALA A 86 -13.00 -1.89 -7.84
N SER A 87 -12.56 -3.12 -8.03
CA SER A 87 -11.85 -3.89 -7.01
C SER A 87 -10.51 -3.24 -6.65
N LYS A 88 -9.99 -3.54 -5.46
CA LYS A 88 -8.67 -3.04 -5.03
C LYS A 88 -7.55 -3.51 -5.96
N GLU A 89 -7.66 -4.72 -6.51
CA GLU A 89 -6.73 -5.21 -7.54
C GLU A 89 -6.74 -4.35 -8.80
N GLU A 90 -7.92 -3.99 -9.33
CA GLU A 90 -8.04 -3.16 -10.54
C GLU A 90 -7.46 -1.75 -10.33
N VAL A 91 -7.70 -1.14 -9.17
CA VAL A 91 -7.10 0.16 -8.82
C VAL A 91 -5.58 0.05 -8.70
N LYS A 92 -5.06 -1.05 -8.17
CA LYS A 92 -3.61 -1.28 -8.07
C LYS A 92 -2.98 -1.49 -9.45
N GLN A 93 -3.67 -2.20 -10.35
CA GLN A 93 -3.22 -2.40 -11.72
C GLN A 93 -3.25 -1.11 -12.55
N ALA A 94 -4.31 -0.30 -12.42
CA ALA A 94 -4.42 1.00 -13.07
C ALA A 94 -3.34 2.00 -12.60
N ALA A 95 -2.99 1.97 -11.31
CA ALA A 95 -1.88 2.77 -10.79
C ALA A 95 -0.52 2.26 -11.30
N ALA A 96 -0.32 0.94 -11.31
CA ALA A 96 0.89 0.33 -11.83
C ALA A 96 1.07 0.59 -13.33
N SER A 97 -0.01 0.63 -14.11
CA SER A 97 0.00 0.92 -15.55
C SER A 97 0.29 2.39 -15.88
N LYS A 98 0.33 3.27 -14.88
CA LYS A 98 0.81 4.66 -15.00
C LYS A 98 2.22 4.88 -14.49
N ALA A 99 2.76 3.96 -13.69
CA ALA A 99 4.13 4.07 -13.19
C ALA A 99 5.15 3.98 -14.35
N PRO A 100 6.25 4.76 -14.33
CA PRO A 100 7.36 4.61 -15.27
C PRO A 100 7.89 3.18 -15.32
N TRP A 101 8.37 2.75 -16.49
CA TRP A 101 8.78 1.36 -16.72
C TRP A 101 9.85 0.87 -15.72
N TYR A 102 10.78 1.73 -15.31
CA TYR A 102 11.82 1.38 -14.34
C TYR A 102 11.27 1.14 -12.93
N GLN A 103 10.23 1.88 -12.51
CA GLN A 103 9.56 1.64 -11.22
C GLN A 103 8.81 0.31 -11.23
N ARG A 104 8.22 -0.07 -12.37
CA ARG A 104 7.58 -1.39 -12.51
C ARG A 104 8.60 -2.52 -12.45
N ALA A 105 9.76 -2.35 -13.07
CA ALA A 105 10.85 -3.33 -13.01
C ALA A 105 11.33 -3.52 -11.56
N ILE A 106 11.63 -2.43 -10.85
CA ILE A 106 12.05 -2.48 -9.44
C ILE A 106 10.96 -3.12 -8.56
N LYS A 107 9.69 -2.74 -8.77
CA LYS A 107 8.57 -3.32 -8.02
C LYS A 107 8.43 -4.83 -8.26
N THR A 108 8.62 -5.28 -9.50
CA THR A 108 8.56 -6.70 -9.86
C THR A 108 9.66 -7.47 -9.15
N LEU A 109 10.89 -6.95 -9.11
CA LEU A 109 11.97 -7.54 -8.32
C LEU A 109 11.61 -7.57 -6.84
N GLY A 110 11.10 -6.47 -6.28
CA GLY A 110 10.66 -6.40 -4.88
C GLY A 110 9.59 -7.44 -4.55
N ASP A 111 8.57 -7.59 -5.40
CA ASP A 111 7.47 -8.55 -5.21
C ASP A 111 7.98 -10.02 -5.22
N ILE A 112 9.09 -10.32 -5.93
CA ILE A 112 9.74 -11.63 -5.92
C ILE A 112 10.57 -11.84 -4.64
N PHE A 113 11.38 -10.85 -4.24
CA PHE A 113 12.34 -11.01 -3.15
C PHE A 113 11.72 -10.85 -1.76
N VAL A 114 10.74 -9.95 -1.57
CA VAL A 114 10.15 -9.64 -0.25
C VAL A 114 9.65 -10.90 0.49
N PRO A 115 8.93 -11.83 -0.16
CA PRO A 115 8.53 -13.08 0.49
C PRO A 115 9.69 -13.99 0.91
N ILE A 116 10.85 -13.87 0.25
CA ILE A 116 12.04 -14.72 0.46
C ILE A 116 12.95 -14.14 1.57
N ILE A 117 12.90 -12.83 1.82
CA ILE A 117 13.73 -12.13 2.82
C ILE A 117 13.73 -12.82 4.19
N PRO A 118 12.57 -13.20 4.79
CA PRO A 118 12.57 -13.80 6.13
C PRO A 118 13.38 -15.10 6.21
N ALA A 119 13.33 -15.94 5.17
CA ALA A 119 14.08 -17.19 5.13
C ALA A 119 15.59 -16.95 5.02
N ILE A 120 16.01 -15.99 4.18
CA ILE A 120 17.41 -15.61 4.03
C ILE A 120 17.95 -15.03 5.35
N VAL A 121 17.19 -14.15 6.01
CA VAL A 121 17.58 -13.55 7.30
C VAL A 121 17.69 -14.62 8.38
N ALA A 122 16.73 -15.55 8.48
CA ALA A 122 16.78 -16.64 9.44
C ALA A 122 18.01 -17.54 9.20
N SER A 123 18.28 -17.90 7.94
CA SER A 123 19.46 -18.69 7.57
C SER A 123 20.76 -17.99 7.95
N GLY A 124 20.91 -16.70 7.59
CA GLY A 124 22.12 -15.94 7.91
C GLY A 124 22.33 -15.78 9.42
N PHE A 125 21.25 -15.59 10.18
CA PHE A 125 21.32 -15.51 11.63
C PHE A 125 21.74 -16.84 12.26
N LEU A 126 21.18 -17.96 11.82
CA LEU A 126 21.56 -19.30 12.28
C LEU A 126 23.03 -19.61 11.97
N MET A 127 23.49 -19.27 10.76
CA MET A 127 24.90 -19.43 10.39
C MET A 127 25.81 -18.57 11.27
N GLY A 128 25.43 -17.32 11.55
CA GLY A 128 26.17 -16.44 12.45
C GLY A 128 26.28 -17.00 13.88
N ILE A 129 25.20 -17.57 14.41
CA ILE A 129 25.23 -18.24 15.71
C ILE A 129 26.14 -19.47 15.68
N MET A 130 26.02 -20.31 14.65
CA MET A 130 26.83 -21.52 14.53
C MET A 130 28.32 -21.19 14.48
N GLU A 131 28.69 -20.15 13.74
CA GLU A 131 30.09 -19.71 13.63
C GLU A 131 30.61 -19.11 14.94
N ALA A 132 29.77 -18.34 15.65
CA ALA A 132 30.12 -17.84 16.98
C ALA A 132 30.36 -18.98 17.98
N LEU A 133 29.51 -20.02 17.96
CA LEU A 133 29.68 -21.20 18.81
C LEU A 133 30.96 -21.97 18.44
N ASN A 134 31.22 -22.18 17.15
CA ASN A 134 32.47 -22.80 16.67
C ASN A 134 33.70 -22.02 17.14
N PHE A 135 33.67 -20.69 17.04
CA PHE A 135 34.76 -19.85 17.55
C PHE A 135 34.98 -20.02 19.05
N MET A 136 33.90 -20.06 19.85
CA MET A 136 33.99 -20.26 21.29
C MET A 136 34.55 -21.63 21.66
N VAL A 137 34.19 -22.69 20.93
CA VAL A 137 34.72 -24.04 21.12
C VAL A 137 36.21 -24.10 20.79
N ASN A 138 36.60 -23.58 19.63
CA ASN A 138 37.99 -23.61 19.16
C ASN A 138 38.95 -22.81 20.07
N ASN A 139 38.44 -21.79 20.77
CA ASN A 139 39.23 -21.00 21.71
C ASN A 139 39.08 -21.45 23.18
N GLY A 140 38.42 -22.58 23.42
CA GLY A 140 38.29 -23.17 24.75
C GLY A 140 37.35 -22.41 25.71
N PHE A 141 36.54 -21.47 25.21
CA PHE A 141 35.51 -20.81 26.01
C PHE A 141 34.32 -21.73 26.31
N LEU A 142 34.04 -22.68 25.41
CA LEU A 142 33.01 -23.70 25.56
C LEU A 142 33.60 -25.06 25.20
N ASN A 143 33.18 -26.12 25.88
CA ASN A 143 33.50 -27.49 25.49
C ASN A 143 32.19 -28.19 25.11
N ILE A 144 31.94 -28.30 23.80
CA ILE A 144 30.75 -28.95 23.26
C ILE A 144 31.15 -30.36 22.85
N ASP A 145 30.81 -31.35 23.68
CA ASP A 145 31.03 -32.76 23.39
C ASP A 145 29.88 -33.31 22.53
N THR A 146 30.19 -33.64 21.28
CA THR A 146 29.25 -34.28 20.34
C THR A 146 29.40 -35.80 20.29
N SER A 147 30.28 -36.39 21.11
CA SER A 147 30.52 -37.84 21.10
C SER A 147 29.32 -38.68 21.56
N GLY A 148 28.35 -38.07 22.24
CA GLY A 148 27.07 -38.69 22.60
C GLY A 148 25.91 -38.40 21.63
N SER A 149 26.10 -37.55 20.61
CA SER A 149 25.05 -37.31 19.62
C SER A 149 25.07 -38.45 18.60
N ILE A 150 24.17 -39.40 18.78
CA ILE A 150 23.92 -40.48 17.85
C ILE A 150 23.41 -39.84 16.54
N TYR A 151 24.29 -39.71 15.56
CA TYR A 151 23.92 -39.95 14.16
C TYR A 151 23.96 -41.46 13.93
#